data_AF-A0A2T9JEG6-F1
#
_entry.id   AF-A0A2T9JEG6-F1
#
_cell.length_a   1.000
_cell.length_b   1.000
_cell.length_c   1.000
_cell.angle_alpha   90.00
_cell.angle_beta   90.00
_cell.angle_gamma   90.00
#
_symmetry.space_group_name_H-M   'P 1'
#
loop_
_entity.id
_entity.type
_entity.pdbx_description
1 polymer ?
#
loop_
_entity_poly.entity_id
_entity_poly.type
_entity_poly.pdbx_seq_one_letter_code
_entity_poly.pdbx_strand_id
1 'polypeptide(L)' 'MTQRHVRSGLSNPVAFFETLRPARQACVEQLRNLRPSGPDYHMMFVIIAAMDVAAEFFTKQRSFYTVGVSGGLGGSG' A
#
# COMPACT_ATOMS: atom_id res chain seq x y z
N MET A 1 -23.94 -7.51 32.47
CA MET A 1 -22.74 -8.04 31.80
C MET A 1 -22.54 -7.26 30.51
N THR A 2 -21.62 -6.29 30.50
CA THR A 2 -21.33 -5.44 29.34
C THR A 2 -20.53 -6.24 28.31
N GLN A 3 -21.10 -6.40 27.12
CA GLN A 3 -20.48 -7.09 25.99
C GLN A 3 -19.24 -6.31 25.55
N ARG A 4 -18.06 -6.76 26.01
CA ARG A 4 -16.77 -6.21 25.61
C ARG A 4 -16.63 -6.45 24.11
N HIS A 5 -16.76 -5.40 23.29
CA HIS A 5 -16.51 -5.45 21.85
C HIS A 5 -15.06 -5.86 21.60
N VAL A 6 -14.79 -7.16 21.55
CA VAL A 6 -13.51 -7.70 21.09
C VAL A 6 -13.53 -7.66 19.57
N ARG A 7 -13.42 -6.46 18.99
CA ARG A 7 -13.07 -6.29 17.58
C ARG A 7 -11.68 -5.68 17.51
N SER A 8 -10.68 -6.41 18.00
CA SER A 8 -9.30 -5.97 17.89
C SER A 8 -8.70 -6.48 16.58
N GLY A 9 -8.89 -5.73 15.49
CA GLY A 9 -8.13 -5.91 14.25
C GLY A 9 -8.95 -6.15 12.98
N LEU A 10 -8.26 -6.02 11.84
CA LEU A 10 -8.76 -6.42 10.52
C LEU A 10 -8.95 -7.94 10.48
N SER A 11 -10.10 -8.40 9.98
CA SER A 11 -10.43 -9.84 9.90
C SER A 11 -9.56 -10.61 8.91
N ASN A 12 -9.20 -9.98 7.79
CA ASN A 12 -8.23 -10.47 6.82
C ASN A 12 -7.40 -9.30 6.28
N PRO A 13 -6.28 -8.97 6.95
CA PRO A 13 -5.40 -7.87 6.54
C PRO A 13 -4.93 -8.00 5.08
N VAL A 14 -4.52 -9.20 4.66
CA VAL A 14 -3.98 -9.43 3.32
C VAL A 14 -5.03 -9.12 2.26
N ALA A 15 -6.23 -9.70 2.38
CA ALA A 15 -7.30 -9.44 1.42
C ALA A 15 -7.70 -7.95 1.39
N PHE A 16 -7.74 -7.29 2.55
CA PHE A 16 -8.02 -5.85 2.62
C PHE A 16 -6.96 -5.04 1.85
N PHE A 17 -5.67 -5.23 2.16
CA PHE A 17 -4.60 -4.46 1.52
C PHE A 17 -4.41 -4.82 0.04
N GLU A 18 -4.74 -6.04 -0.41
CA GLU A 18 -4.81 -6.37 -1.84
C GLU A 18 -5.81 -5.49 -2.60
N THR A 19 -6.97 -5.19 -2.01
CA THR A 19 -7.95 -4.28 -2.66
C THR A 19 -7.44 -2.86 -2.86
N LEU A 20 -6.47 -2.42 -2.04
CA LEU A 20 -5.85 -1.11 -2.13
C LEU A 20 -4.68 -1.04 -3.10
N ARG A 21 -4.24 -2.18 -3.66
CA ARG A 21 -3.11 -2.24 -4.61
C ARG A 21 -3.28 -1.32 -5.83
N PRO A 22 -4.46 -1.24 -6.49
CA PRO A 22 -4.66 -0.30 -7.60
C PRO A 22 -4.57 1.17 -7.16
N ALA A 23 -5.10 1.51 -5.98
CA ALA A 23 -5.06 2.87 -5.47
C ALA A 23 -3.63 3.32 -5.16
N ARG A 24 -2.83 2.45 -4.53
CA ARG A 24 -1.41 2.70 -4.31
C ARG A 24 -0.66 2.92 -5.63
N GLN A 25 -0.93 2.07 -6.63
CA GLN A 25 -0.30 2.18 -7.94
C GLN A 25 -0.64 3.52 -8.61
N ALA A 26 -1.91 3.95 -8.55
CA ALA A 26 -2.33 5.25 -9.04
C ALA A 26 -1.60 6.41 -8.33
N CYS A 27 -1.39 6.33 -7.01
CA CYS A 27 -0.60 7.32 -6.28
C CYS A 27 0.86 7.38 -6.77
N VAL A 28 1.49 6.22 -7.01
CA VAL A 28 2.86 6.15 -7.55
C VAL A 28 2.94 6.77 -8.95
N GLU A 29 1.94 6.51 -9.80
CA GLU A 29 1.86 7.11 -11.14
C GLU A 29 1.67 8.62 -11.08
N GLN A 30 0.81 9.11 -10.18
CA GLN A 30 0.62 10.55 -9.99
C GLN A 30 1.86 11.24 -9.42
N LEU A 31 2.59 10.59 -8.50
CA LEU A 31 3.83 11.12 -7.94
C LEU A 31 4.85 11.49 -9.04
N ARG A 32 4.91 10.70 -10.13
CA ARG A 32 5.81 10.95 -11.28
C ARG A 32 5.48 12.24 -12.05
N ASN A 33 4.23 12.71 -11.96
CA ASN A 33 3.77 13.93 -12.61
C ASN A 33 3.97 15.18 -11.74
N LEU A 34 4.30 15.01 -10.45
CA LEU A 34 4.46 16.11 -9.51
C LEU A 34 5.90 16.62 -9.45
N ARG A 35 6.05 17.92 -9.21
CA ARG A 35 7.36 18.55 -9.03
C ARG A 35 8.02 18.01 -7.74
N PRO A 36 9.24 17.42 -7.79
CA PRO A 36 9.87 16.76 -6.63
C PRO A 36 10.13 17.63 -5.40
N SER A 37 10.13 18.96 -5.55
CA SER A 37 10.33 19.93 -4.47
C SER A 37 9.03 20.60 -4.01
N GLY A 38 7.88 20.19 -4.54
CA GLY A 38 6.59 20.79 -4.27
C GLY A 38 5.90 20.15 -3.05
N PRO A 39 5.05 20.90 -2.32
CA PRO A 39 4.29 20.35 -1.20
C PRO A 39 3.40 19.17 -1.62
N ASP A 40 2.84 19.20 -2.83
CA ASP A 40 1.99 18.13 -3.37
C ASP A 40 2.76 16.81 -3.54
N TYR A 41 4.02 16.89 -4.01
CA TYR A 41 4.89 15.72 -4.14
C TYR A 41 5.16 15.09 -2.78
N HIS A 42 5.49 15.92 -1.79
CA HIS A 42 5.74 15.43 -0.43
C HIS A 42 4.50 14.78 0.18
N MET A 43 3.31 15.36 -0.03
CA MET A 43 2.08 14.74 0.47
C MET A 43 1.74 13.43 -0.24
N MET A 44 1.89 13.36 -1.56
CA MET A 44 1.70 12.11 -2.30
C MET A 44 2.69 11.04 -1.83
N PHE A 45 3.94 11.41 -1.57
CA PHE A 45 4.95 10.52 -1.01
C PHE A 45 4.57 9.99 0.37
N VAL A 46 4.06 10.86 1.26
CA VAL A 46 3.56 10.47 2.59
C VAL A 46 2.39 9.49 2.49
N ILE A 47 1.45 9.69 1.57
CA ILE A 47 0.32 8.78 1.35
C ILE A 47 0.83 7.38 0.96
N ILE A 48 1.74 7.30 -0.01
CA ILE A 48 2.32 6.02 -0.46
C ILE A 48 3.05 5.34 0.70
N ALA A 49 3.87 6.07 1.44
CA ALA A 49 4.61 5.54 2.58
C ALA A 49 3.67 5.03 3.70
N ALA A 50 2.58 5.75 3.98
CA ALA A 50 1.60 5.35 4.98
C ALA A 50 0.88 4.05 4.58
N MET A 51 0.52 3.90 3.30
CA MET A 51 -0.07 2.66 2.78
C MET A 51 0.90 1.48 2.91
N ASP A 52 2.17 1.68 2.55
CA ASP A 52 3.20 0.64 2.63
C ASP A 52 3.45 0.18 4.08
N VAL A 53 3.63 1.13 5.00
CA VAL A 53 3.86 0.84 6.43
C VAL A 53 2.64 0.20 7.07
N ALA A 54 1.42 0.66 6.74
CA ALA A 54 0.21 0.04 7.26
C ALA A 54 0.06 -1.41 6.77
N ALA A 55 0.28 -1.66 5.48
CA ALA A 55 0.22 -3.00 4.92
C ALA A 55 1.23 -3.93 5.59
N GLU A 56 2.49 -3.50 5.72
CA GLU A 56 3.53 -4.29 6.41
C GLU A 56 3.16 -4.56 7.87
N PHE A 57 2.70 -3.54 8.60
CA PHE A 57 2.35 -3.67 10.01
C PHE A 57 1.23 -4.69 10.25
N PHE A 58 0.16 -4.64 9.45
CA PHE A 58 -1.01 -5.49 9.64
C PHE A 58 -0.87 -6.88 9.01
N THR A 59 -0.13 -7.02 7.92
CA THR A 59 0.05 -8.32 7.23
C THR A 59 1.29 -9.08 7.71
N LYS A 60 2.23 -8.41 8.38
CA LYS A 60 3.58 -8.92 8.72
C LYS A 60 4.41 -9.33 7.50
N GLN A 61 4.04 -8.88 6.30
CA GLN A 61 4.78 -9.11 5.07
C GLN A 61 5.56 -7.85 4.71
N ARG A 62 6.89 -7.97 4.77
CA ARG A 62 7.78 -6.89 4.34
C ARG A 62 7.59 -6.63 2.86
N SER A 63 7.56 -5.35 2.46
CA SER A 63 7.44 -4.97 1.05
C SER A 63 6.17 -5.53 0.38
N PHE A 64 5.05 -5.61 1.10
CA PHE A 64 3.77 -6.19 0.65
C PHE A 64 3.35 -5.75 -0.78
N TYR A 65 3.53 -4.46 -1.08
CA TYR A 65 3.18 -3.91 -2.39
C TYR A 65 4.30 -4.03 -3.45
N THR A 66 5.55 -4.22 -3.05
CA THR A 66 6.72 -4.20 -3.94
C THR A 66 6.99 -5.57 -4.58
N VAL A 67 6.60 -6.68 -3.93
CA VAL A 67 6.91 -8.06 -4.38
C VAL A 67 6.00 -8.53 -5.54
N GLY A 68 4.96 -7.77 -5.89
CA GLY A 68 4.05 -8.09 -7.00
C GLY A 68 4.54 -7.71 -8.40
N VAL A 69 5.68 -7.02 -8.53
CA VAL A 69 6.22 -6.50 -9.81
C VAL A 69 7.30 -7.42 -10.41
N SER A 70 7.39 -8.68 -9.98
CA SER A 70 8.36 -9.64 -10.56
C SER A 70 7.76 -10.69 -11.52
N GLY A 71 6.45 -10.64 -11.80
CA GLY A 71 5.78 -11.63 -12.67
C GLY A 71 5.58 -11.23 -14.14
N GLY A 72 6.01 -10.03 -14.56
CA GLY A 72 5.65 -9.45 -15.87
C GLY A 72 6.73 -9.43 -16.95
N LEU A 73 7.94 -9.91 -16.69
CA LEU A 73 9.04 -9.93 -17.68
C LEU A 73 9.46 -11.37 -17.99
N GLY A 74 8.49 -12.19 -18.40
CA GLY A 74 8.72 -13.36 -19.25
C GLY A 74 8.45 -12.97 -20.71
N GLY A 75 9.22 -12.03 -21.24
CA GLY A 75 9.18 -11.60 -22.63
C GLY A 75 10.41 -12.10 -23.35
N SER A 76 10.18 -12.96 -24.34
CA SER A 76 11.14 -13.63 -25.22
C SER A 76 12.21 -12.70 -25.81
N GLY A 77 13.45 -13.19 -25.87
CA GLY A 77 14.58 -12.56 -26.57
C GLY A 77 15.83 -13.42 -26.43
#